data_AF-A0A8I5QKP3-F1
#
_entry.id   AF-A0A8I5QKP3-F1
#
_cell.length_a   1.000
_cell.length_b   1.000
_cell.length_c   1.000
_cell.angle_alpha   90.00
_cell.angle_beta   90.00
_cell.angle_gamma   90.00
#
_symmetry.space_group_name_H-M   'P 1'
#
loop_
_entity.id
_entity.type
_entity.pdbx_description
1 polymer ?
#
loop_
_entity_poly.entity_id
_entity_poly.type
_entity_poly.pdbx_seq_one_letter_code
_entity_poly.pdbx_strand_id
1 'polypeptide(L)'
;LPGVESCQNYLFRYGRHPLMELPLMINPTGCARSEPKILTHYKRKQFVHSKSSQYRRLRTEWKNNVYLARSRIQGLGLYAAKDLEKHTMVIEYIGTIIRNEVANRREKIYEEQNRGIYMFRINNEHVIDATLTGGPARYINHSCAPNCVAEVVTFDKEDKIIIISSRRIPKGEELTYDYQFDFEDDQHKIPCHCGAWNCRKWMN
;
A
#
# COMPACT_ATOMS: atom_id res chain seq x y z
N LEU A 1 -25.52 -49.75 -3.60
CA LEU A 1 -26.91 -49.89 -3.07
C LEU A 1 -26.88 -50.87 -1.90
N PRO A 2 -27.62 -50.63 -0.80
CA PRO A 2 -27.74 -51.60 0.28
C PRO A 2 -28.47 -52.85 -0.24
N GLY A 3 -27.97 -54.06 0.09
CA GLY A 3 -28.54 -55.33 -0.39
C GLY A 3 -27.83 -55.96 -1.60
N VAL A 4 -26.78 -55.32 -2.12
CA VAL A 4 -25.92 -55.93 -3.18
C VAL A 4 -25.03 -57.06 -2.63
N GLU A 5 -24.86 -57.12 -1.32
CA GLU A 5 -23.97 -58.08 -0.63
C GLU A 5 -24.54 -59.51 -0.52
N SER A 6 -25.82 -59.73 -0.82
CA SER A 6 -26.43 -61.08 -0.81
C SER A 6 -26.46 -61.76 -2.18
N CYS A 7 -26.01 -61.10 -3.24
CA CYS A 7 -25.96 -61.67 -4.60
C CYS A 7 -24.65 -62.42 -4.85
N GLN A 8 -24.47 -63.58 -4.21
CA GLN A 8 -23.22 -64.34 -4.30
C GLN A 8 -22.98 -65.05 -5.66
N ASN A 9 -23.97 -65.10 -6.57
CA ASN A 9 -23.87 -65.76 -7.88
C ASN A 9 -24.33 -64.90 -9.07
N TYR A 10 -24.32 -63.56 -8.97
CA TYR A 10 -24.77 -62.67 -10.05
C TYR A 10 -23.62 -61.84 -10.64
N LEU A 11 -23.40 -61.96 -11.96
CA LEU A 11 -22.43 -61.16 -12.70
C LEU A 11 -23.13 -59.93 -13.31
N PHE A 12 -22.77 -58.72 -12.87
CA PHE A 12 -23.39 -57.47 -13.36
C PHE A 12 -23.07 -57.22 -14.84
N ARG A 13 -24.12 -56.97 -15.64
CA ARG A 13 -24.07 -56.89 -17.11
C ARG A 13 -23.69 -55.51 -17.68
N TYR A 14 -23.46 -54.52 -16.84
CA TYR A 14 -23.05 -53.16 -17.25
C TYR A 14 -21.80 -52.74 -16.46
N GLY A 15 -20.70 -52.56 -17.19
CA GLY A 15 -19.36 -52.29 -16.66
C GLY A 15 -19.15 -50.83 -16.24
N ARG A 16 -18.00 -50.57 -15.61
CA ARG A 16 -17.57 -49.25 -15.13
C ARG A 16 -17.64 -48.20 -16.24
N HIS A 17 -18.71 -47.41 -16.23
CA HIS A 17 -18.78 -46.15 -16.94
C HIS A 17 -18.28 -45.08 -15.96
N PRO A 18 -17.25 -44.26 -16.27
CA PRO A 18 -16.66 -43.33 -15.30
C PRO A 18 -17.58 -42.16 -14.93
N LEU A 19 -18.79 -42.12 -15.48
CA LEU A 19 -19.79 -41.10 -15.23
C LEU A 19 -21.00 -41.76 -14.59
N MET A 20 -21.27 -41.31 -13.36
CA MET A 20 -22.35 -41.67 -12.45
C MET A 20 -22.07 -42.89 -11.58
N GLU A 21 -21.63 -42.63 -10.35
CA GLU A 21 -22.32 -43.10 -9.14
C GLU A 21 -21.60 -42.58 -7.87
N LEU A 22 -22.10 -41.46 -7.34
CA LEU A 22 -22.03 -41.09 -5.92
C LEU A 22 -23.33 -40.32 -5.58
N PRO A 23 -23.80 -40.39 -4.32
CA PRO A 23 -25.22 -40.42 -3.94
C PRO A 23 -25.95 -39.07 -4.01
N LEU A 24 -27.29 -39.11 -4.10
CA LEU A 24 -28.15 -37.93 -3.86
C LEU A 24 -27.95 -37.45 -2.41
N MET A 25 -27.47 -36.22 -2.25
CA MET A 25 -27.36 -35.58 -0.94
C MET A 25 -28.75 -35.29 -0.37
N ILE A 26 -29.09 -35.94 0.73
CA ILE A 26 -30.19 -35.53 1.62
C ILE A 26 -29.67 -34.35 2.44
N ASN A 27 -30.29 -33.18 2.29
CA ASN A 27 -29.96 -32.00 3.07
C ASN A 27 -30.49 -32.16 4.52
N PRO A 28 -29.64 -32.20 5.56
CA PRO A 28 -30.08 -32.34 6.95
C PRO A 28 -30.76 -31.08 7.52
N THR A 29 -30.74 -29.94 6.83
CA THR A 29 -31.25 -28.64 7.34
C THR A 29 -32.46 -28.08 6.60
N GLY A 30 -33.18 -28.88 5.81
CA GLY A 30 -34.56 -28.58 5.43
C GLY A 30 -34.83 -27.15 4.93
N CYS A 31 -34.27 -26.75 3.79
CA CYS A 31 -34.80 -25.64 3.00
C CYS A 31 -34.23 -25.63 1.57
N ALA A 32 -35.12 -25.68 0.58
CA ALA A 32 -34.80 -25.41 -0.82
C ALA A 32 -34.98 -23.92 -1.07
N ARG A 33 -33.89 -23.20 -1.38
CA ARG A 33 -33.95 -21.83 -1.90
C ARG A 33 -33.20 -21.78 -3.22
N SER A 34 -33.95 -21.49 -4.28
CA SER A 34 -33.43 -21.24 -5.63
C SER A 34 -32.79 -19.84 -5.70
N GLU A 35 -31.61 -19.74 -6.31
CA GLU A 35 -31.06 -18.46 -6.78
C GLU A 35 -30.93 -18.46 -8.32
N PRO A 36 -31.23 -17.34 -9.00
CA PRO A 36 -31.21 -17.25 -10.46
C PRO A 36 -29.77 -17.21 -10.99
N LYS A 37 -29.53 -17.98 -12.07
CA LYS A 37 -28.26 -17.97 -12.83
C LYS A 37 -28.12 -16.64 -13.58
N ILE A 38 -27.24 -15.77 -13.10
CA ILE A 38 -26.73 -14.65 -13.91
C ILE A 38 -25.44 -15.13 -14.60
N LEU A 39 -25.38 -14.97 -15.92
CA LEU A 39 -24.24 -15.36 -16.75
C LEU A 39 -22.92 -14.86 -16.15
N THR A 40 -22.02 -15.79 -15.86
CA THR A 40 -20.66 -15.52 -15.38
C THR A 40 -19.82 -14.92 -16.51
N HIS A 41 -19.89 -13.60 -16.70
CA HIS A 41 -18.68 -12.86 -17.01
C HIS A 41 -17.80 -12.93 -15.76
N TYR A 42 -16.68 -13.65 -15.86
CA TYR A 42 -15.68 -13.75 -14.79
C TYR A 42 -15.00 -12.38 -14.59
N LYS A 43 -15.71 -11.40 -14.03
CA LYS A 43 -15.10 -10.25 -13.39
C LYS A 43 -14.66 -10.72 -12.02
N ARG A 44 -13.34 -10.92 -11.90
CA ARG A 44 -12.62 -11.09 -10.64
C ARG A 44 -13.21 -10.09 -9.63
N LYS A 45 -14.02 -10.56 -8.66
CA LYS A 45 -14.47 -9.70 -7.55
C LYS A 45 -13.20 -9.31 -6.81
N GLN A 46 -12.72 -8.09 -7.02
CA GLN A 46 -11.71 -7.50 -6.15
C GLN A 46 -12.37 -7.43 -4.77
N PHE A 47 -12.01 -8.34 -3.87
CA PHE A 47 -12.30 -8.16 -2.46
C PHE A 47 -11.56 -6.89 -2.03
N VAL A 48 -12.29 -5.79 -1.91
CA VAL A 48 -11.74 -4.54 -1.39
C VAL A 48 -11.50 -4.80 0.09
N HIS A 49 -10.27 -5.20 0.44
CA HIS A 49 -9.85 -5.29 1.83
C HIS A 49 -10.07 -3.91 2.48
N SER A 50 -10.64 -3.88 3.68
CA SER A 50 -10.77 -2.63 4.44
C SER A 50 -9.40 -1.97 4.61
N LYS A 51 -9.34 -0.63 4.65
CA LYS A 51 -8.07 0.12 4.85
C LYS A 51 -7.29 -0.43 6.05
N SER A 52 -7.96 -0.79 7.14
CA SER A 52 -7.35 -1.38 8.34
C SER A 52 -6.71 -2.76 8.09
N SER A 53 -7.33 -3.60 7.24
CA SER A 53 -6.74 -4.89 6.84
C SER A 53 -5.48 -4.70 5.98
N GLN A 54 -5.50 -3.73 5.06
CA GLN A 54 -4.35 -3.40 4.24
C GLN A 54 -3.20 -2.85 5.08
N TYR A 55 -3.50 -2.00 6.06
CA TYR A 55 -2.51 -1.45 6.99
C TYR A 55 -1.84 -2.51 7.89
N ARG A 56 -2.61 -3.46 8.44
CA ARG A 56 -2.02 -4.58 9.20
C ARG A 56 -1.03 -5.40 8.37
N ARG A 57 -1.36 -5.63 7.10
CA ARG A 57 -0.46 -6.30 6.16
C ARG A 57 0.78 -5.47 5.88
N LEU A 58 0.61 -4.17 5.62
CA LEU A 58 1.72 -3.24 5.41
C LEU A 58 2.74 -3.29 6.54
N ARG A 59 2.29 -3.25 7.80
CA ARG A 59 3.19 -3.28 8.97
C ARG A 59 4.10 -4.51 9.02
N THR A 60 3.64 -5.64 8.48
CA THR A 60 4.41 -6.90 8.48
C THR A 60 5.28 -7.03 7.22
N GLU A 61 4.79 -6.55 6.06
CA GLU A 61 5.40 -6.82 4.76
C GLU A 61 6.16 -5.64 4.14
N TRP A 62 6.18 -4.45 4.76
CA TRP A 62 6.77 -3.25 4.13
C TRP A 62 8.24 -3.43 3.70
N LYS A 63 9.02 -4.24 4.43
CA LYS A 63 10.42 -4.54 4.09
C LYS A 63 10.58 -5.24 2.74
N ASN A 64 9.55 -5.95 2.29
CA ASN A 64 9.52 -6.63 1.00
C ASN A 64 8.98 -5.72 -0.13
N ASN A 65 8.44 -4.55 0.20
CA ASN A 65 7.89 -3.62 -0.78
C ASN A 65 8.98 -2.69 -1.33
N VAL A 66 9.98 -2.35 -0.52
CA VAL A 66 10.93 -1.29 -0.83
C VAL A 66 12.36 -1.63 -0.43
N TYR A 67 13.32 -0.98 -1.08
CA TYR A 67 14.72 -1.00 -0.69
C TYR A 67 15.34 0.38 -0.87
N LEU A 68 16.43 0.65 -0.15
CA LEU A 68 17.16 1.91 -0.22
C LEU A 68 18.31 1.80 -1.22
N ALA A 69 18.49 2.80 -2.07
CA ALA A 69 19.63 2.88 -2.98
C ALA A 69 20.04 4.35 -3.22
N ARG A 70 21.14 4.58 -3.93
CA ARG A 70 21.52 5.93 -4.36
C ARG A 70 20.48 6.48 -5.36
N SER A 71 19.99 7.68 -5.09
CA SER A 71 19.04 8.37 -5.95
C SER A 71 19.75 9.08 -7.10
N ARG A 72 19.05 9.24 -8.22
CA ARG A 72 19.46 10.13 -9.32
C ARG A 72 19.07 11.59 -9.08
N ILE A 73 18.14 11.84 -8.15
CA ILE A 73 17.64 13.16 -7.79
C ILE A 73 18.56 13.78 -6.75
N GLN A 74 18.65 13.15 -5.57
CA GLN A 74 19.49 13.64 -4.49
C GLN A 74 19.83 12.52 -3.49
N GLY A 75 21.12 12.35 -3.18
CA GLY A 75 21.57 11.48 -2.10
C GLY A 75 21.05 10.03 -2.20
N LEU A 76 20.14 9.66 -1.30
CA LEU A 76 19.50 8.34 -1.26
C LEU A 76 18.04 8.46 -1.71
N GLY A 77 17.54 7.39 -2.31
CA GLY A 77 16.18 7.25 -2.78
C GLY A 77 15.58 5.92 -2.32
N LEU A 78 14.26 5.89 -2.17
CA LEU A 78 13.52 4.67 -1.89
C LEU A 78 13.01 4.07 -3.20
N TYR A 79 13.26 2.78 -3.43
CA TYR A 79 12.94 2.09 -4.67
C TYR A 79 11.95 0.94 -4.44
N ALA A 80 11.14 0.62 -5.44
CA ALA A 80 10.21 -0.50 -5.40
C ALA A 80 10.96 -1.84 -5.50
N ALA A 81 10.90 -2.68 -4.47
CA ALA A 81 11.52 -4.01 -4.45
C ALA A 81 10.78 -5.05 -5.30
N LYS A 82 9.51 -4.76 -5.63
CA LYS A 82 8.61 -5.58 -6.44
C LYS A 82 7.68 -4.68 -7.25
N ASP A 83 6.92 -5.27 -8.15
CA ASP A 83 5.85 -4.55 -8.84
C ASP A 83 4.76 -4.15 -7.84
N LEU A 84 4.45 -2.84 -7.82
CA LEU A 84 3.40 -2.26 -6.99
C LEU A 84 2.24 -1.85 -7.91
N GLU A 85 1.05 -2.35 -7.61
CA GLU A 85 -0.15 -1.95 -8.34
C GLU A 85 -0.66 -0.59 -7.88
N LYS A 86 -1.49 0.08 -8.69
CA LYS A 86 -2.10 1.36 -8.33
C LYS A 86 -2.94 1.24 -7.04
N HIS A 87 -2.91 2.28 -6.20
CA HIS A 87 -3.59 2.36 -4.89
C HIS A 87 -3.13 1.31 -3.86
N THR A 88 -1.86 0.90 -3.93
CA THR A 88 -1.26 0.01 -2.95
C THR A 88 -0.58 0.84 -1.86
N MET A 89 -0.85 0.54 -0.58
CA MET A 89 -0.08 1.10 0.53
C MET A 89 1.35 0.56 0.50
N VAL A 90 2.33 1.45 0.36
CA VAL A 90 3.73 1.07 0.12
C VAL A 90 4.54 1.04 1.41
N ILE A 91 4.48 2.14 2.18
CA ILE A 91 5.19 2.33 3.43
C ILE A 91 4.51 3.40 4.29
N GLU A 92 4.63 3.29 5.61
CA GLU A 92 4.22 4.32 6.57
C GLU A 92 5.36 5.31 6.82
N TYR A 93 5.04 6.60 6.87
CA TYR A 93 5.98 7.63 7.31
C TYR A 93 6.02 7.65 8.84
N ILE A 94 6.90 6.83 9.42
CA ILE A 94 7.07 6.73 10.87
C ILE A 94 8.05 7.79 11.39
N GLY A 95 7.73 8.36 12.56
CA GLY A 95 8.55 9.30 13.30
C GLY A 95 7.91 9.66 14.64
N THR A 96 8.44 10.68 15.30
CA THR A 96 7.88 11.19 16.56
C THR A 96 6.83 12.25 16.25
N ILE A 97 5.60 12.07 16.74
CA ILE A 97 4.55 13.10 16.64
C ILE A 97 4.86 14.20 17.64
N ILE A 98 5.00 15.43 17.15
CA ILE A 98 5.28 16.63 17.93
C ILE A 98 4.29 17.74 17.56
N ARG A 99 4.12 18.70 18.47
CA ARG A 99 3.32 19.91 18.19
C ARG A 99 4.08 20.89 17.29
N ASN A 100 3.36 21.72 16.55
CA ASN A 100 3.93 22.71 15.64
C ASN A 100 4.96 23.64 16.30
N GLU A 101 4.71 24.09 17.53
CA GLU A 101 5.65 24.98 18.24
C GLU A 101 6.99 24.30 18.54
N VAL A 102 6.95 22.98 18.78
CA VAL A 102 8.13 22.16 19.01
C VAL A 102 8.87 21.90 17.69
N ALA A 103 8.13 21.69 16.59
CA ALA A 103 8.71 21.52 15.27
C ALA A 103 9.53 22.75 14.85
N ASN A 104 8.94 23.95 14.95
CA ASN A 104 9.61 25.22 14.60
C ASN A 104 10.88 25.45 15.43
N ARG A 105 10.89 25.03 16.70
CA ARG A 105 12.11 25.13 17.55
C ARG A 105 13.17 24.13 17.11
N ARG A 106 12.78 22.89 16.79
CA ARG A 106 13.71 21.83 16.37
C ARG A 106 14.32 22.10 15.01
N GLU A 107 13.55 22.67 14.10
CA GLU A 107 14.02 23.10 12.77
C GLU A 107 15.24 24.00 12.89
N LYS A 108 15.14 25.09 13.65
CA LYS A 108 16.27 26.02 13.92
C LYS A 108 17.50 25.30 14.50
N ILE A 109 17.29 24.40 15.46
CA ILE A 109 18.39 23.63 16.07
C ILE A 109 19.05 22.71 15.03
N TYR A 110 18.27 22.09 14.15
CA TYR A 110 18.79 21.22 13.10
C TYR A 110 19.53 22.00 12.01
N GLU A 111 19.04 23.18 11.63
CA GLU A 111 19.74 24.10 10.72
C GLU A 111 21.09 24.53 11.29
N GLU A 112 21.14 24.97 12.55
CA GLU A 112 22.38 25.34 13.25
C GLU A 112 23.38 24.18 13.31
N GLN A 113 22.89 22.95 13.34
CA GLN A 113 23.70 21.73 13.34
C GLN A 113 24.04 21.21 11.92
N ASN A 114 23.64 21.92 10.86
CA ASN A 114 23.75 21.47 9.46
C ASN A 114 23.18 20.06 9.24
N ARG A 115 22.07 19.74 9.92
CA ARG A 115 21.40 18.45 9.84
C ARG A 115 20.21 18.53 8.88
N GLY A 116 20.03 17.49 8.07
CA GLY A 116 18.85 17.37 7.23
C GLY A 116 17.57 17.30 8.07
N ILE A 117 16.58 18.11 7.71
CA ILE A 117 15.27 18.19 8.38
C ILE A 117 14.31 17.22 7.69
N TYR A 118 13.70 16.32 8.46
CA TYR A 118 12.74 15.34 7.96
C TYR A 118 11.42 15.45 8.74
N MET A 119 10.65 16.49 8.45
CA MET A 119 9.38 16.78 9.10
C MET A 119 8.22 16.68 8.11
N PHE A 120 7.10 16.10 8.56
CA PHE A 120 5.89 15.96 7.75
C PHE A 120 4.68 16.45 8.55
N ARG A 121 3.98 17.47 8.05
CA ARG A 121 2.79 18.02 8.71
C ARG A 121 1.57 17.09 8.54
N ILE A 122 0.98 16.65 9.65
CA ILE A 122 -0.28 15.87 9.62
C ILE A 122 -1.47 16.82 9.51
N ASN A 123 -1.48 17.85 10.35
CA ASN A 123 -2.53 18.86 10.44
C ASN A 123 -1.95 20.18 11.01
N ASN A 124 -2.80 21.15 11.30
CA ASN A 124 -2.40 22.48 11.81
C ASN A 124 -1.85 22.48 13.25
N GLU A 125 -1.83 21.33 13.93
CA GLU A 125 -1.34 21.22 15.31
C GLU A 125 -0.17 20.23 15.43
N HIS A 126 -0.14 19.20 14.59
CA HIS A 126 0.76 18.05 14.72
C HIS A 126 1.63 17.83 13.48
N VAL A 127 2.91 17.53 13.75
CA VAL A 127 3.96 17.21 12.76
C VAL A 127 4.65 15.91 13.17
N ILE A 128 4.99 15.07 12.20
CA ILE A 128 5.85 13.90 12.39
C ILE A 128 7.30 14.31 12.11
N ASP A 129 8.14 14.20 13.13
CA ASP A 129 9.59 14.39 13.04
C ASP A 129 10.31 13.05 12.93
N ALA A 130 10.95 12.81 11.78
CA ALA A 130 11.73 11.61 11.45
C ALA A 130 13.25 11.87 11.45
N THR A 131 13.71 13.03 11.95
CA THR A 131 15.09 13.51 11.86
C THR A 131 16.06 12.72 12.75
N LEU A 132 15.60 12.35 13.96
CA LEU A 132 16.37 11.53 14.90
C LEU A 132 15.97 10.06 14.84
N THR A 133 14.66 9.80 14.92
CA THR A 133 14.07 8.47 14.94
C THR A 133 12.99 8.39 13.87
N GLY A 134 13.23 7.62 12.80
CA GLY A 134 12.30 7.52 11.69
C GLY A 134 12.55 6.29 10.82
N GLY A 135 11.66 6.08 9.85
CA GLY A 135 11.74 4.96 8.92
C GLY A 135 12.45 5.30 7.62
N PRO A 136 12.59 4.32 6.70
CA PRO A 136 13.19 4.56 5.39
C PRO A 136 12.33 5.43 4.48
N ALA A 137 11.06 5.67 4.83
CA ALA A 137 10.18 6.59 4.11
C ALA A 137 10.72 8.03 4.03
N ARG A 138 11.61 8.45 4.93
CA ARG A 138 12.25 9.78 4.89
C ARG A 138 13.14 10.03 3.67
N TYR A 139 13.51 8.96 2.95
CA TYR A 139 14.35 9.03 1.74
C TYR A 139 13.53 8.98 0.45
N ILE A 140 12.21 9.13 0.51
CA ILE A 140 11.37 9.22 -0.68
C ILE A 140 11.48 10.66 -1.20
N ASN A 141 12.07 10.84 -2.38
CA ASN A 141 12.35 12.16 -2.92
C ASN A 141 11.12 12.85 -3.53
N HIS A 142 11.25 14.15 -3.73
CA HIS A 142 10.27 14.93 -4.47
C HIS A 142 10.33 14.68 -5.98
N SER A 143 9.17 14.66 -6.64
CA SER A 143 9.04 14.77 -8.10
C SER A 143 7.81 15.59 -8.49
N CYS A 144 7.94 16.39 -9.54
CA CYS A 144 6.81 17.08 -10.20
C CYS A 144 5.94 16.14 -11.06
N ALA A 145 6.43 14.92 -11.35
CA ALA A 145 5.66 13.82 -11.92
C ALA A 145 5.69 12.62 -10.96
N PRO A 146 5.04 12.71 -9.79
CA PRO A 146 5.15 11.70 -8.75
C PRO A 146 4.43 10.40 -9.14
N ASN A 147 4.93 9.28 -8.62
CA ASN A 147 4.29 7.97 -8.73
C ASN A 147 3.60 7.52 -7.43
N CYS A 148 3.75 8.30 -6.35
CA CYS A 148 3.11 8.10 -5.06
C CYS A 148 2.39 9.37 -4.59
N VAL A 149 1.44 9.18 -3.67
CA VAL A 149 0.78 10.24 -2.90
C VAL A 149 0.91 9.91 -1.42
N ALA A 150 0.98 10.94 -0.58
CA ALA A 150 0.91 10.80 0.86
C ALA A 150 -0.53 11.06 1.31
N GLU A 151 -1.15 10.11 2.00
CA GLU A 151 -2.48 10.26 2.57
C GLU A 151 -2.42 10.14 4.10
N VAL A 152 -3.13 11.03 4.80
CA VAL A 152 -3.40 10.87 6.23
C VAL A 152 -4.55 9.90 6.40
N VAL A 153 -4.31 8.79 7.11
CA VAL A 153 -5.31 7.76 7.39
C VAL A 153 -5.35 7.50 8.88
N THR A 154 -6.53 7.62 9.47
CA THR A 154 -6.76 7.35 10.89
C THR A 154 -6.90 5.84 11.11
N PHE A 155 -6.01 5.27 11.93
CA PHE A 155 -6.09 3.90 12.40
C PHE A 155 -6.10 3.89 13.92
N ASP A 156 -7.04 3.18 14.54
CA ASP A 156 -7.14 3.06 16.00
C ASP A 156 -7.14 4.40 16.76
N LYS A 157 -7.76 5.43 16.16
CA LYS A 157 -7.81 6.83 16.64
C LYS A 157 -6.49 7.61 16.58
N GLU A 158 -5.49 7.08 15.87
CA GLU A 158 -4.24 7.76 15.58
C GLU A 158 -4.14 8.07 14.10
N ASP A 159 -3.82 9.32 13.77
CA ASP A 159 -3.56 9.72 12.39
C ASP A 159 -2.16 9.27 11.96
N LYS A 160 -2.11 8.52 10.86
CA LYS A 160 -0.86 8.01 10.26
C LYS A 160 -0.73 8.53 8.84
N ILE A 161 0.50 8.87 8.45
CA ILE A 161 0.80 9.23 7.06
C ILE A 161 1.25 7.98 6.32
N ILE A 162 0.47 7.59 5.31
CA ILE A 162 0.74 6.41 4.48
C ILE A 162 1.07 6.85 3.07
N ILE A 163 2.16 6.31 2.53
CA ILE A 163 2.53 6.50 1.14
C ILE A 163 1.82 5.44 0.29
N ILE A 164 1.04 5.91 -0.67
CA ILE A 164 0.20 5.08 -1.55
C ILE A 164 0.62 5.31 -3.00
N SER A 165 0.69 4.24 -3.79
CA SER A 165 1.00 4.34 -5.22
C SER A 165 -0.14 5.01 -6.00
N SER A 166 0.18 6.06 -6.78
CA SER A 166 -0.78 6.77 -7.63
C SER A 166 -0.97 6.10 -9.00
N ARG A 167 -0.06 5.19 -9.38
CA ARG A 167 -0.10 4.35 -10.58
C ARG A 167 0.57 3.01 -10.33
N ARG A 168 0.59 2.14 -11.35
CA ARG A 168 1.44 0.94 -11.32
C ARG A 168 2.92 1.37 -11.35
N ILE A 169 3.72 0.79 -10.47
CA ILE A 169 5.15 1.05 -10.32
C ILE A 169 5.90 -0.28 -10.52
N PRO A 170 6.66 -0.46 -11.62
CA PRO A 170 7.50 -1.63 -11.80
C PRO A 170 8.62 -1.71 -10.76
N LYS A 171 9.09 -2.93 -10.48
CA LYS A 171 10.26 -3.18 -9.67
C LYS A 171 11.47 -2.35 -10.17
N GLY A 172 12.17 -1.73 -9.24
CA GLY A 172 13.39 -0.95 -9.51
C GLY A 172 13.13 0.51 -9.86
N GLU A 173 11.88 0.96 -9.90
CA GLU A 173 11.56 2.38 -10.05
C GLU A 173 11.67 3.13 -8.72
N GLU A 174 12.17 4.38 -8.76
CA GLU A 174 12.27 5.25 -7.57
C GLU A 174 10.89 5.77 -7.18
N LEU A 175 10.55 5.64 -5.90
CA LEU A 175 9.32 6.17 -5.33
C LEU A 175 9.47 7.67 -5.10
N THR A 176 8.48 8.45 -5.54
CA THR A 176 8.46 9.90 -5.41
C THR A 176 7.06 10.42 -5.16
N TYR A 177 6.93 11.50 -4.37
CA TYR A 177 5.67 12.21 -4.15
C TYR A 177 5.85 13.73 -4.25
N ASP A 178 4.76 14.47 -4.42
CA ASP A 178 4.81 15.94 -4.36
C ASP A 178 4.89 16.38 -2.90
N TYR A 179 5.92 17.14 -2.54
CA TYR A 179 6.13 17.57 -1.15
C TYR A 179 5.12 18.64 -0.74
N GLN A 180 4.52 19.34 -1.71
CA GLN A 180 3.55 20.40 -1.48
C GLN A 180 4.05 21.42 -0.44
N PHE A 181 5.29 21.90 -0.60
CA PHE A 181 5.78 22.98 0.24
C PHE A 181 4.85 24.18 0.13
N ASP A 182 4.57 24.82 1.26
CA ASP A 182 3.83 26.08 1.29
C ASP A 182 4.59 27.10 0.43
N PHE A 183 3.86 27.87 -0.39
CA PHE A 183 4.44 28.92 -1.21
C PHE A 183 5.03 30.00 -0.29
N GLU A 184 6.34 29.95 -0.06
CA GLU A 184 7.05 31.04 0.59
C GLU A 184 7.46 32.11 -0.44
N ASP A 185 7.65 33.35 0.04
CA ASP A 185 8.11 34.48 -0.78
C ASP A 185 9.32 34.09 -1.65
N ASP A 186 9.45 34.76 -2.81
CA ASP A 186 10.43 34.48 -3.87
C ASP A 186 11.90 34.33 -3.42
N GLN A 187 12.22 34.70 -2.17
CA GLN A 187 13.55 34.66 -1.57
C GLN A 187 14.00 33.26 -1.08
N HIS A 188 13.09 32.30 -0.91
CA HIS A 188 13.42 30.95 -0.40
C HIS A 188 13.11 29.82 -1.39
N LYS A 189 13.27 30.07 -2.70
CA LYS A 189 12.99 29.04 -3.70
C LYS A 189 13.99 27.89 -3.63
N ILE A 190 13.49 26.67 -3.47
CA ILE A 190 14.33 25.46 -3.40
C ILE A 190 14.34 24.78 -4.78
N PRO A 191 15.51 24.66 -5.45
CA PRO A 191 15.57 24.11 -6.79
C PRO A 191 15.17 22.65 -6.82
N CYS A 192 14.36 22.28 -7.82
CA CYS A 192 13.91 20.91 -8.03
C CYS A 192 14.81 20.20 -9.05
N HIS A 193 15.39 19.07 -8.64
CA HIS A 193 16.28 18.25 -9.47
C HIS A 193 15.63 16.94 -9.93
N CYS A 194 14.29 16.86 -9.95
CA CYS A 194 13.59 15.60 -10.23
C CYS A 194 13.74 15.09 -11.67
N GLY A 195 14.11 15.95 -12.62
CA GLY A 195 14.29 15.58 -14.03
C GLY A 195 13.00 15.22 -14.78
N ALA A 196 11.82 15.49 -14.20
CA ALA A 196 10.54 15.25 -14.85
C ALA A 196 10.34 16.17 -16.08
N TRP A 197 9.67 15.67 -17.11
CA TRP A 197 9.40 16.42 -18.35
C TRP A 197 8.56 17.69 -18.10
N ASN A 198 7.73 17.68 -17.07
CA ASN A 198 6.87 18.78 -16.61
C ASN A 198 7.38 19.41 -15.31
N CYS A 199 8.69 19.37 -15.04
CA CYS A 199 9.27 19.91 -13.81
C CYS A 199 8.98 21.41 -13.64
N ARG A 200 8.45 21.80 -12.46
CA ARG A 200 8.22 23.20 -12.08
C ARG A 200 9.51 23.99 -11.83
N LYS A 201 10.67 23.33 -11.84
CA LYS A 201 12.02 23.83 -11.48
C LYS A 201 12.21 24.18 -10.00
N TRP A 202 11.12 24.32 -9.25
CA TRP A 202 11.12 24.64 -7.82
C TRP A 202 10.21 23.68 -7.07
N MET A 203 10.54 23.41 -5.80
CA MET A 203 9.75 22.53 -4.93
C MET A 203 8.66 23.28 -4.17
N ASN A 204 8.83 24.59 -3.99
CA ASN A 204 7.86 25.57 -3.50
C ASN A 204 7.45 26.55 -4.61
#